data_AF-A0A8X6VPL7-F1
#
_entry.id   AF-A0A8X6VPL7-F1
#
_cell.length_a   1.000
_cell.length_b   1.000
_cell.length_c   1.000
_cell.angle_alpha   90.00
_cell.angle_beta   90.00
_cell.angle_gamma   90.00
#
_symmetry.space_group_name_H-M   'P 1'
#
loop_
_entity.id
_entity.type
_entity.pdbx_description
1 polymer ?
#
loop_
_entity_poly.entity_id
_entity_poly.type
_entity_poly.pdbx_seq_one_letter_code
_entity_poly.pdbx_strand_id
1 'polypeptide(L)'
;MANSSMVIETEGVCKVNLKIENFSYQNVELLVMKDLCSDVLIGHDILDRHSSVEIGFDGNRPPLTICSLAVAQVPPVSLFSNLNPDCRTLVTKSSHHTVEDNIFMALKIQKLLLEEVIETNNSPWRAQAFLIR
;
A
#
# COMPACT_ATOMS: atom_id res chain seq x y z
N MET A 1 2.21 -5.26 2.81
CA MET A 1 3.18 -4.27 3.34
C MET A 1 2.61 -2.88 3.10
N ALA A 2 2.36 -2.10 4.15
CA ALA A 2 2.03 -0.69 3.99
C ALA A 2 3.33 0.06 3.70
N ASN A 3 3.52 0.46 2.45
CA ASN A 3 4.63 1.30 2.01
C ASN A 3 4.44 2.69 2.62
N SER A 4 5.36 3.16 3.46
CA SER A 4 5.28 4.49 4.08
C SER A 4 5.58 5.64 3.11
N SER A 5 5.89 5.33 1.85
CA SER A 5 5.87 6.28 0.74
C SER A 5 4.99 5.74 -0.39
N MET A 6 3.67 5.69 -0.18
CA MET A 6 2.74 5.60 -1.31
C MET A 6 2.69 6.97 -2.01
N VAL A 7 3.78 7.30 -2.71
CA VAL A 7 3.78 8.38 -3.70
C VAL A 7 3.19 7.76 -4.96
N ILE A 8 2.00 8.19 -5.34
CA ILE A 8 1.43 7.86 -6.65
C ILE A 8 1.82 8.97 -7.61
N GLU A 9 2.36 8.60 -8.77
CA GLU A 9 2.62 9.54 -9.85
C GLU A 9 1.28 10.00 -10.45
N THR A 10 1.11 11.32 -10.53
CA THR A 10 -0.03 11.93 -11.20
C THR A 10 0.22 11.94 -12.71
N GLU A 11 -0.74 11.52 -13.52
CA GLU A 11 -0.65 11.54 -14.98
C GLU A 11 -0.67 12.96 -15.55
N GLY A 12 -1.21 13.92 -14.79
CA GLY A 12 -1.26 15.31 -15.19
C GLY A 12 -2.05 16.19 -14.25
N VAL A 13 -2.30 17.41 -14.70
CA VAL A 13 -3.01 18.45 -13.96
C VAL A 13 -4.04 19.11 -14.88
N CYS A 14 -5.24 19.38 -14.36
CA CYS A 14 -6.25 20.16 -15.07
C CYS A 14 -6.84 21.26 -14.18
N LYS A 15 -7.30 22.34 -14.80
CA LYS A 15 -7.99 23.45 -14.11
C LYS A 15 -9.46 23.41 -14.44
N VAL A 16 -10.30 23.34 -13.41
CA VAL A 16 -11.75 23.20 -13.57
C VAL A 16 -12.50 24.13 -12.61
N ASN A 17 -13.76 24.40 -12.94
CA ASN A 17 -14.70 24.97 -12.01
C ASN A 17 -15.47 23.83 -11.35
N LEU A 18 -15.38 23.73 -10.03
CA LEU A 18 -15.93 22.62 -9.25
C LEU A 18 -17.22 23.07 -8.57
N LYS A 19 -18.27 22.24 -8.63
CA LYS A 19 -19.49 22.44 -7.86
C LYS A 19 -19.69 21.24 -6.93
N ILE A 20 -19.72 21.49 -5.62
CA ILE A 20 -19.99 20.49 -4.60
C ILE A 20 -21.23 20.95 -3.85
N GLU A 21 -22.32 20.20 -3.94
CA GLU A 21 -23.62 20.58 -3.39
C GLU A 21 -24.01 22.01 -3.84
N ASN A 22 -24.15 22.92 -2.87
CA ASN A 22 -24.53 24.31 -3.07
C ASN A 22 -23.32 25.26 -3.20
N PHE A 23 -22.09 24.74 -3.16
CA PHE A 23 -20.86 25.52 -3.20
C PHE A 23 -20.20 25.42 -4.57
N SER A 24 -19.70 26.54 -5.06
CA SER A 24 -18.97 26.63 -6.34
C SER A 24 -17.58 27.19 -6.12
N TYR A 25 -16.58 26.53 -6.70
CA TYR A 25 -15.17 26.88 -6.63
C TYR A 25 -14.67 27.13 -8.04
N GLN A 26 -14.03 28.26 -8.25
CA GLN A 26 -13.50 28.65 -9.55
C GLN A 26 -12.03 28.28 -9.65
N ASN A 27 -11.61 27.83 -10.83
CA ASN A 27 -10.21 27.62 -11.19
C ASN A 27 -9.45 26.71 -10.19
N VAL A 28 -10.08 25.61 -9.79
CA VAL A 28 -9.49 24.58 -8.94
C VAL A 28 -8.54 23.73 -9.78
N GLU A 29 -7.35 23.48 -9.25
CA GLU A 29 -6.34 22.63 -9.86
C GLU A 29 -6.54 21.20 -9.38
N LEU A 30 -6.94 20.30 -10.28
CA LEU A 30 -7.11 18.88 -10.00
C LEU A 30 -5.95 18.07 -10.57
N LEU A 31 -5.46 17.13 -9.76
CA LEU A 31 -4.44 16.16 -10.15
C LEU A 31 -5.12 14.92 -10.74
N VAL A 32 -4.68 14.51 -11.93
CA VAL A 32 -5.18 13.29 -12.59
C VAL A 32 -4.39 12.10 -12.09
N MET A 33 -5.08 11.11 -11.54
CA MET A 33 -4.47 9.91 -10.98
C MET A 33 -5.08 8.67 -11.60
N LYS A 34 -4.22 7.72 -11.98
CA LYS A 34 -4.64 6.42 -12.49
C LYS A 34 -5.20 5.56 -11.36
N ASP A 35 -6.23 4.77 -11.66
CA ASP A 35 -6.80 3.77 -10.76
C ASP A 35 -7.27 4.33 -9.40
N LEU A 36 -7.80 5.56 -9.40
CA LEU A 36 -8.39 6.17 -8.21
C LEU A 36 -9.63 5.36 -7.76
N CYS A 37 -9.75 5.10 -6.46
CA CYS A 37 -10.84 4.31 -5.89
C CYS A 37 -12.18 5.09 -5.76
N SER A 38 -12.24 6.31 -6.28
CA SER A 38 -13.39 7.21 -6.31
C SER A 38 -13.33 8.08 -7.56
N ASP A 39 -14.37 8.86 -7.84
CA ASP A 39 -14.34 9.80 -8.98
C ASP A 39 -13.46 11.02 -8.69
N VAL A 40 -13.45 11.50 -7.44
CA VAL A 40 -12.68 12.67 -6.98
C VAL A 40 -12.24 12.46 -5.54
N LEU A 41 -11.05 12.95 -5.19
CA LEU A 41 -10.60 13.13 -3.81
C LEU A 41 -10.59 14.63 -3.48
N ILE A 42 -11.27 15.01 -2.40
CA ILE A 42 -11.30 16.39 -1.94
C ILE A 42 -10.21 16.57 -0.88
N GLY A 43 -9.23 17.41 -1.18
CA GLY A 43 -8.13 17.73 -0.29
C GLY A 43 -8.37 18.96 0.58
N HIS A 44 -7.37 19.29 1.39
CA HIS A 44 -7.37 20.46 2.27
C HIS A 44 -7.48 21.79 1.50
N ASP A 45 -7.09 21.84 0.23
CA ASP A 45 -7.21 23.00 -0.65
C ASP A 45 -8.67 23.49 -0.83
N ILE A 46 -9.63 22.56 -0.73
CA ILE A 46 -11.06 22.84 -0.72
C ILE A 46 -11.61 22.84 0.71
N LEU A 47 -11.24 21.85 1.54
CA LEU A 47 -11.80 21.69 2.88
C LEU A 47 -11.48 22.89 3.79
N ASP A 48 -10.28 23.46 3.70
CA ASP A 48 -9.85 24.60 4.53
C ASP A 48 -10.58 25.91 4.19
N ARG A 49 -11.40 25.92 3.12
CA ARG A 49 -12.28 27.06 2.77
C ARG A 49 -13.60 27.04 3.54
N HIS A 50 -13.88 25.97 4.28
CA HIS A 50 -15.08 25.83 5.10
C HIS A 50 -14.74 25.97 6.58
N SER A 51 -15.70 26.45 7.36
CA SER A 51 -15.57 26.49 8.82
C SER A 51 -15.57 25.09 9.46
N SER A 52 -16.24 24.13 8.82
CA SER A 52 -16.39 22.75 9.30
C SER A 52 -16.85 21.81 8.17
N VAL A 53 -16.66 20.50 8.37
CA VAL A 53 -17.17 19.43 7.50
C VAL A 53 -17.99 18.49 8.37
N GLU A 54 -19.22 18.18 7.94
CA GLU A 54 -20.13 17.29 8.66
C GLU A 54 -20.30 15.99 7.87
N ILE A 55 -20.01 14.85 8.53
CA ILE A 55 -20.17 13.51 7.95
C ILE A 55 -21.25 12.78 8.75
N GLY A 56 -22.40 12.56 8.13
CA GLY A 56 -23.51 11.80 8.71
C GLY A 56 -23.25 10.29 8.61
N PHE A 57 -23.42 9.57 9.73
CA PHE A 57 -23.28 8.11 9.81
C PHE A 57 -24.60 7.38 10.11
N ASP A 58 -25.74 8.09 10.06
CA ASP A 58 -27.09 7.59 10.36
C ASP A 58 -27.21 6.83 11.71
N GLY A 59 -26.32 7.13 12.65
CA GLY A 59 -26.32 6.54 13.99
C GLY A 59 -27.42 7.12 14.88
N ASN A 60 -27.88 6.34 15.86
CA ASN A 60 -28.91 6.76 16.83
C ASN A 60 -28.36 7.59 18.01
N ARG A 61 -27.06 7.85 18.04
CA ARG A 61 -26.39 8.64 19.08
C ARG A 61 -26.25 10.10 18.65
N PRO A 62 -26.18 11.05 19.59
CA PRO A 62 -25.93 12.44 19.25
C PRO A 62 -24.59 12.61 18.48
N PRO A 63 -24.45 13.66 17.65
CA PRO A 63 -23.25 13.89 16.87
C PRO A 63 -21.98 13.92 17.74
N LEU A 64 -20.96 13.18 17.31
CA LEU A 64 -19.65 13.19 17.93
C LEU A 64 -18.82 14.33 17.33
N THR A 65 -18.53 15.37 18.12
CA THR A 65 -17.68 16.50 17.69
C THR A 65 -16.23 16.24 18.08
N ILE A 66 -15.35 16.08 17.09
CA ILE A 66 -13.91 15.87 17.29
C ILE A 66 -13.19 17.13 16.80
N CYS A 67 -12.65 17.93 17.72
CA CYS A 67 -12.07 19.25 17.39
C CYS A 67 -10.64 19.18 16.81
N SER A 68 -9.97 18.03 16.88
CA SER A 68 -8.62 17.87 16.34
C SER A 68 -8.35 16.40 16.05
N LEU A 69 -8.11 16.09 14.78
CA LEU A 69 -7.53 14.81 14.36
C LEU A 69 -6.02 15.00 14.33
N ALA A 70 -5.33 14.55 15.38
CA ALA A 70 -3.88 14.39 15.29
C ALA A 70 -3.60 13.27 14.30
N VAL A 71 -2.65 13.48 13.38
CA VAL A 71 -2.12 12.40 12.55
C VAL A 71 -1.52 11.37 13.50
N ALA A 72 -2.22 10.25 13.69
CA ALA A 72 -1.70 9.15 14.44
C ALA A 72 -0.54 8.56 13.63
N GLN A 73 0.69 8.94 13.95
CA GLN A 73 1.87 8.20 13.52
C GLN A 73 1.85 6.88 14.27
N VAL A 74 1.13 5.90 13.72
CA VAL A 74 1.21 4.53 14.20
C VAL A 74 2.58 4.04 13.78
N PRO A 75 3.53 3.82 14.71
CA PRO A 75 4.83 3.32 14.33
C PRO A 75 4.63 1.97 13.64
N PRO A 76 5.31 1.71 12.51
CA PRO A 76 5.18 0.44 11.84
C PRO A 76 5.55 -0.67 12.83
N VAL A 77 4.73 -1.72 12.89
CA VAL A 77 5.03 -2.90 13.70
C VAL A 77 6.39 -3.42 13.23
N SER A 78 7.35 -3.49 14.15
CA SER A 78 8.68 -4.03 13.83
C SER A 78 8.56 -5.51 13.53
N LEU A 79 8.54 -5.85 12.23
CA LEU A 79 8.46 -7.24 11.74
C LEU A 79 9.63 -8.11 12.22
N PHE A 80 10.70 -7.48 12.71
CA PHE A 80 11.96 -8.12 13.10
C PHE A 80 12.37 -7.78 14.53
N SER A 81 11.42 -7.43 15.41
CA SER A 81 11.71 -7.10 16.83
C SER A 81 12.46 -8.20 17.58
N ASN A 82 12.34 -9.45 17.13
CA ASN A 82 12.99 -10.61 17.71
C ASN A 82 14.36 -10.95 17.09
N LEU A 83 14.81 -10.22 16.06
CA LEU A 83 16.12 -10.43 15.47
C LEU A 83 17.20 -9.66 16.23
N ASN A 84 18.41 -10.22 16.25
CA ASN A 84 19.58 -9.51 16.79
C ASN A 84 19.84 -8.23 15.97
N PRO A 85 20.17 -7.08 16.58
CA PRO A 85 20.51 -5.84 15.87
C PRO A 85 21.59 -6.00 14.79
N ASP A 86 22.50 -6.95 14.95
CA ASP A 86 23.57 -7.24 14.00
C ASP A 86 23.16 -8.21 12.87
N CYS A 87 21.90 -8.65 12.85
CA CYS A 87 21.38 -9.56 11.85
C CYS A 87 21.24 -8.84 10.51
N ARG A 88 22.04 -9.25 9.53
CA ARG A 88 22.03 -8.71 8.17
C ARG A 88 21.27 -9.63 7.22
N THR A 89 20.61 -9.04 6.24
CA THR A 89 19.95 -9.78 5.17
C THR A 89 20.98 -10.62 4.42
N LEU A 90 20.74 -11.93 4.34
CA LEU A 90 21.54 -12.83 3.53
C LEU A 90 20.92 -12.93 2.14
N VAL A 91 21.72 -12.59 1.12
CA VAL A 91 21.34 -12.74 -0.29
C VAL A 91 22.32 -13.71 -0.93
N THR A 92 21.99 -15.00 -0.86
CA THR A 92 22.79 -16.05 -1.50
C THR A 92 22.31 -16.26 -2.93
N LYS A 93 23.25 -16.33 -3.89
CA LYS A 93 22.93 -16.67 -5.28
C LYS A 93 22.46 -18.12 -5.36
N SER A 94 21.54 -18.41 -6.28
CA SER A 94 21.19 -19.80 -6.59
C SER A 94 22.40 -20.52 -7.15
N SER A 95 22.58 -21.79 -6.77
CA SER A 95 23.60 -22.63 -7.41
C SER A 95 23.25 -22.96 -8.85
N HIS A 96 24.24 -23.44 -9.59
CA HIS A 96 24.02 -24.09 -10.86
C HIS A 96 23.45 -25.50 -10.63
N HIS A 97 22.25 -25.75 -11.15
CA HIS A 97 21.59 -27.06 -11.14
C HIS A 97 21.61 -27.67 -12.54
N THR A 98 21.58 -29.00 -12.65
CA THR A 98 21.47 -29.66 -13.96
C THR A 98 20.08 -29.42 -14.56
N VAL A 99 19.92 -29.75 -15.84
CA VAL A 99 18.62 -29.59 -16.53
C VAL A 99 17.56 -30.48 -15.87
N GLU A 100 17.91 -31.70 -15.49
CA GLU A 100 17.02 -32.64 -14.80
C GLU A 100 16.60 -32.09 -13.43
N ASP A 101 17.56 -31.57 -12.66
CA ASP A 101 17.31 -30.99 -11.34
C ASP A 101 16.37 -29.77 -11.45
N ASN A 102 16.55 -28.92 -12.47
CA ASN A 102 15.67 -27.76 -12.71
C ASN A 102 14.23 -28.16 -13.05
N ILE A 103 14.05 -29.19 -13.89
CA ILE A 103 12.72 -29.71 -14.23
C ILE A 103 12.03 -30.26 -12.96
N PHE A 104 12.77 -31.03 -12.16
CA PHE A 104 12.24 -31.56 -10.90
C PHE A 104 11.82 -30.44 -9.94
N MET A 105 12.69 -29.43 -9.74
CA MET A 105 12.38 -28.29 -8.88
C MET A 105 11.14 -27.53 -9.37
N ALA A 106 11.01 -27.29 -10.67
CA ALA A 106 9.86 -26.59 -11.24
C ALA A 106 8.53 -27.32 -10.97
N LEU A 107 8.49 -28.64 -11.18
CA LEU A 107 7.32 -29.47 -10.88
C LEU A 107 6.97 -29.44 -9.39
N LYS A 108 7.98 -29.49 -8.51
CA LYS A 108 7.76 -29.46 -7.06
C LYS A 108 7.26 -28.09 -6.59
N ILE A 109 7.83 -27.01 -7.10
CA ILE A 109 7.40 -25.64 -6.81
C ILE A 109 5.94 -25.45 -7.24
N GLN A 110 5.58 -25.89 -8.45
CA GLN A 110 4.20 -25.81 -8.94
C GLN A 110 3.22 -26.55 -8.03
N LYS A 111 3.59 -27.76 -7.59
CA LYS A 111 2.78 -28.52 -6.63
C LYS A 111 2.60 -27.76 -5.31
N LEU A 112 3.68 -27.20 -4.75
CA LEU A 112 3.62 -26.48 -3.47
C LEU A 112 2.83 -25.16 -3.56
N LEU A 113 2.84 -24.50 -4.72
CA LEU A 113 2.00 -23.33 -4.99
C LEU A 113 0.52 -23.73 -5.06
N LEU A 114 0.19 -24.85 -5.71
CA LEU A 114 -1.18 -25.37 -5.76
C LEU A 114 -1.71 -25.81 -4.38
N GLU A 115 -0.82 -26.34 -3.54
CA GLU A 115 -1.14 -26.72 -2.15
C GLU A 115 -1.13 -25.52 -1.18
N GLU A 116 -0.89 -24.29 -1.68
CA GLU A 116 -0.80 -23.04 -0.89
C GLU A 116 0.23 -23.10 0.26
N VAL A 117 1.24 -23.97 0.13
CA VAL A 117 2.32 -24.11 1.11
C VAL A 117 3.35 -23.00 0.94
N ILE A 118 3.54 -22.50 -0.28
CA ILE A 118 4.44 -21.40 -0.60
C ILE A 118 3.73 -20.35 -1.45
N GLU A 119 4.27 -19.13 -1.45
CA GLU A 119 3.80 -18.01 -2.26
C GLU A 119 4.97 -17.27 -2.92
N THR A 120 4.68 -16.47 -3.93
CA THR A 120 5.66 -15.56 -4.52
C THR A 120 5.87 -14.36 -3.60
N ASN A 121 7.13 -13.96 -3.40
CA ASN A 121 7.45 -12.79 -2.59
C ASN A 121 8.66 -12.01 -3.15
N ASN A 122 8.83 -10.78 -2.67
CA ASN A 122 9.96 -9.90 -2.96
C ASN A 122 10.84 -9.70 -1.73
N SER A 123 11.08 -10.76 -0.96
CA SER A 123 11.87 -10.68 0.27
C SER A 123 13.32 -10.25 0.00
N PRO A 124 13.91 -9.37 0.84
CA PRO A 124 15.33 -9.07 0.80
C PRO A 124 16.20 -10.23 1.33
N TRP A 125 15.58 -11.26 1.91
CA TRP A 125 16.25 -12.48 2.37
C TRP A 125 16.14 -13.56 1.30
N ARG A 126 17.28 -14.13 0.89
CA ARG A 126 17.35 -15.25 -0.05
C ARG A 126 18.28 -16.33 0.48
N ALA A 127 17.69 -17.48 0.78
CA ALA A 127 18.41 -18.71 1.06
C ALA A 127 18.59 -19.51 -0.23
N GLN A 128 19.64 -20.32 -0.26
CA GLN A 128 19.89 -21.23 -1.38
C GLN A 128 19.12 -22.54 -1.19
N ALA A 129 18.47 -23.01 -2.24
CA ALA A 129 17.82 -24.32 -2.27
C ALA A 129 18.79 -25.40 -2.75
N PHE A 130 18.81 -26.54 -2.05
CA PHE A 130 19.62 -27.70 -2.38
C PHE A 130 18.72 -28.91 -2.62
N LEU A 131 19.05 -29.67 -3.68
CA LEU A 131 18.44 -30.97 -3.91
C LEU A 131 19.22 -32.00 -3.09
N ILE A 132 18.52 -32.75 -2.24
CA ILE A 132 19.07 -33.91 -1.55
C ILE A 132 18.65 -35.14 -2.35
N ARG A 133 19.63 -35.97 -2.70
CA ARG A 133 19.42 -37.24 -3.42
C ARG A 133 19.34 -38.41 -2.44
#